data_AF-A0A358AD53-F1
#
_entry.id   AF-A0A358AD53-F1
#
_cell.length_a   1.000
_cell.length_b   1.000
_cell.length_c   1.000
_cell.angle_alpha   90.00
_cell.angle_beta   90.00
_cell.angle_gamma   90.00
#
_symmetry.space_group_name_H-M   'P 1'
#
loop_
_entity.id
_entity.type
_entity.pdbx_description
1 polymer ?
#
loop_
_entity_poly.entity_id
_entity_poly.type
_entity_poly.pdbx_seq_one_letter_code
_entity_poly.pdbx_strand_id
1 'polypeptide(L)'
;MNKKLLIILAVIVSTLTIGAGCAKQKIINLTNLPLVASSTVTTYYTYNQPVDGISYCDGANMDSGGYKAALVKYITLTLPGNLTTEERIKSVLDVAADNEQFNRVYTRTVSTTFENGIITMHSADGWAGSSIFYCRWKPFVEKNLEQFSEVKKIEWGKEFESEKAMGYIKYIYEKDKKNYLSIDYIQWLNKSECMAKNIEAPGGFCILNQTKDIRTFEISKNVEIRMQTLSHTVDGNYNWNEEINYQKFKNIFTSSSSQKNIPYNIGIENNKVVEITEQYVP
;
A
#
# COMPACT_ATOMS: atom_id res chain seq x y z
N MET A 1 -0.06 32.23 26.81
CA MET A 1 -1.05 31.48 27.61
C MET A 1 -2.28 31.20 26.76
N ASN A 2 -2.32 30.07 26.03
CA ASN A 2 -3.47 29.70 25.21
C ASN A 2 -4.32 28.65 25.93
N LYS A 3 -5.55 29.02 26.26
CA LYS A 3 -6.56 28.16 26.89
C LYS A 3 -6.95 27.06 25.90
N LYS A 4 -6.67 25.81 26.25
CA LYS A 4 -7.27 24.63 25.61
C LYS A 4 -8.77 24.65 25.89
N LEU A 5 -9.57 24.91 24.87
CA LEU A 5 -11.01 24.74 24.89
C LEU A 5 -11.28 23.22 24.80
N LEU A 6 -11.47 22.57 25.95
CA LEU A 6 -11.92 21.19 26.02
C LEU A 6 -13.44 21.19 25.76
N ILE A 7 -13.86 20.87 24.54
CA ILE A 7 -15.27 20.63 24.24
C ILE A 7 -15.59 19.22 24.77
N ILE A 8 -16.13 19.15 25.98
CA ILE A 8 -16.77 17.93 26.50
C ILE A 8 -18.19 17.92 25.95
N LEU A 9 -18.42 17.13 24.90
CA LEU A 9 -19.78 16.83 24.43
C LEU A 9 -20.42 15.88 25.44
N ALA A 10 -21.19 16.41 26.39
CA ALA A 10 -22.05 15.61 27.25
C ALA A 10 -23.28 15.18 26.45
N VAL A 11 -23.29 13.94 25.96
CA VAL A 11 -24.50 13.34 25.37
C VAL A 11 -25.44 12.97 26.51
N ILE A 12 -26.45 13.80 26.73
CA ILE A 12 -27.58 13.48 27.62
C ILE A 12 -28.51 12.54 26.86
N VAL A 13 -28.43 11.23 27.13
CA VAL A 13 -29.44 10.26 26.69
C VAL A 13 -30.59 10.30 27.68
N SER A 14 -31.58 11.14 27.39
CA SER A 14 -32.87 11.14 28.06
C SER A 14 -33.89 10.46 27.16
N THR A 15 -34.12 9.16 27.35
CA THR A 15 -35.32 8.49 26.86
C THR A 15 -36.10 7.96 28.05
N LEU A 16 -37.12 8.75 28.42
CA LEU A 16 -38.21 8.40 29.30
C LEU A 16 -39.22 7.59 28.49
N THR A 17 -39.35 6.29 28.76
CA THR A 17 -40.54 5.52 28.38
C THR A 17 -40.93 4.64 29.55
N ILE A 18 -42.00 5.04 30.23
CA ILE A 18 -42.67 4.31 31.29
C ILE A 18 -43.45 3.18 30.60
N GLY A 19 -42.86 2.00 30.55
CA GLY A 19 -43.53 0.76 30.19
C GLY A 19 -43.08 -0.29 31.20
N ALA A 20 -44.02 -0.82 31.98
CA ALA A 20 -43.75 -1.80 33.03
C ALA A 20 -43.24 -3.13 32.43
N GLY A 21 -41.94 -3.21 32.22
CA GLY A 21 -41.22 -4.43 31.88
C GLY A 21 -39.81 -4.32 32.45
N CYS A 22 -39.43 -5.26 33.33
CA CYS A 22 -38.12 -5.34 33.95
C CYS A 22 -37.01 -5.57 32.91
N ALA A 23 -36.60 -4.52 32.20
CA ALA A 23 -35.37 -4.52 31.42
C ALA A 23 -34.22 -4.09 32.34
N LYS A 24 -33.28 -5.01 32.60
CA LYS A 24 -32.03 -4.70 33.31
C LYS A 24 -31.29 -3.61 32.54
N GLN A 25 -31.25 -2.39 33.10
CA GLN A 25 -30.41 -1.32 32.57
C GLN A 25 -28.94 -1.73 32.68
N LYS A 26 -28.31 -1.97 31.53
CA LYS A 26 -26.88 -2.23 31.44
C LYS A 26 -26.16 -0.90 31.63
N ILE A 27 -25.61 -0.67 32.82
CA ILE A 27 -24.74 0.47 33.09
C ILE A 27 -23.47 0.30 32.23
N ILE A 28 -23.32 1.13 31.21
CA ILE A 28 -22.10 1.18 30.40
C ILE A 28 -21.14 2.14 31.12
N ASN A 29 -20.06 1.60 31.68
CA ASN A 29 -19.00 2.41 32.28
C ASN A 29 -18.28 3.23 31.19
N LEU A 30 -18.54 4.54 31.17
CA LEU A 30 -17.95 5.51 30.23
C LEU A 30 -16.48 5.88 30.56
N THR A 31 -15.90 5.30 31.60
CA THR A 31 -14.51 5.58 32.05
C THR A 31 -13.43 4.99 31.14
N ASN A 32 -13.80 4.13 30.18
CA ASN A 32 -12.88 3.50 29.23
C ASN A 32 -13.09 3.98 27.78
N LEU A 33 -13.54 5.21 27.57
CA LEU A 33 -13.52 5.76 26.22
C LEU A 33 -12.06 5.94 25.77
N PRO A 34 -11.64 5.34 24.64
CA PRO A 34 -10.27 5.50 24.16
C PRO A 34 -10.00 6.98 23.95
N LEU A 35 -8.86 7.46 24.45
CA LEU A 35 -8.42 8.83 24.26
C LEU A 35 -8.46 9.13 22.75
N VAL A 36 -9.27 10.11 22.34
CA VAL A 36 -9.35 10.51 20.94
C VAL A 36 -7.94 10.94 20.52
N ALA A 37 -7.34 10.22 19.58
CA ALA A 37 -6.01 10.56 19.10
C ALA A 37 -6.04 11.99 18.56
N SER A 38 -5.07 12.82 19.00
CA SER A 38 -4.90 14.17 18.46
C SER A 38 -4.77 14.08 16.93
N SER A 39 -5.39 15.00 16.20
CA SER A 39 -5.13 15.19 14.78
C SER A 39 -4.02 16.22 14.56
N THR A 40 -3.38 16.17 13.40
CA THR A 40 -2.45 17.19 12.90
C THR A 40 -2.96 17.70 11.57
N VAL A 41 -3.00 19.01 11.42
CA VAL A 41 -3.37 19.66 10.16
C VAL A 41 -2.08 19.92 9.37
N THR A 42 -2.02 19.42 8.15
CA THR A 42 -0.95 19.68 7.19
C THR A 42 -1.54 20.24 5.89
N THR A 43 -0.69 20.59 4.94
CA THR A 43 -1.10 21.09 3.64
C THR A 43 -0.46 20.28 2.53
N TYR A 44 -0.92 20.44 1.30
CA TYR A 44 -0.17 20.00 0.12
C TYR A 44 -0.44 20.96 -1.04
N TYR A 45 0.49 20.95 -2.00
CA TYR A 45 0.49 21.81 -3.17
C TYR A 45 -0.07 21.06 -4.38
N THR A 46 -0.97 21.71 -5.11
CA THR A 46 -1.62 21.24 -6.34
C THR A 46 -1.79 22.41 -7.33
N TYR A 47 -2.24 22.13 -8.54
CA TYR A 47 -2.61 23.17 -9.50
C TYR A 47 -3.83 23.97 -9.08
N ASN A 48 -3.80 25.26 -9.42
CA ASN A 48 -5.00 26.06 -9.54
C ASN A 48 -5.56 25.80 -10.95
N GLN A 49 -6.62 25.01 -11.07
CA GLN A 49 -7.24 24.63 -12.36
C GLN A 49 -7.50 25.84 -13.29
N PRO A 50 -7.47 25.66 -14.64
CA PRO A 50 -7.19 24.44 -15.42
C PRO A 50 -5.95 24.65 -16.28
N VAL A 51 -4.75 24.51 -15.70
CA VAL A 51 -3.54 24.34 -16.52
C VAL A 51 -3.36 22.84 -16.64
N ASP A 52 -3.32 22.32 -17.88
CA ASP A 52 -2.95 20.94 -18.09
C ASP A 52 -1.50 20.78 -17.63
N GLY A 53 -1.25 20.11 -16.51
CA GLY A 53 0.12 19.81 -16.08
C GLY A 53 0.94 19.06 -17.16
N ILE A 54 0.27 18.60 -18.22
CA ILE A 54 0.82 18.01 -19.44
C ILE A 54 1.59 19.05 -20.27
N SER A 55 1.14 20.31 -20.40
CA SER A 55 1.80 21.29 -21.30
C SER A 55 3.23 21.66 -20.91
N TYR A 56 3.62 21.45 -19.66
CA TYR A 56 5.01 21.64 -19.21
C TYR A 56 5.90 20.44 -19.49
N CYS A 57 5.31 19.25 -19.62
CA CYS A 57 6.01 17.97 -19.66
C CYS A 57 5.23 17.00 -20.58
N ASP A 58 5.27 17.25 -21.89
CA ASP A 58 4.59 16.45 -22.94
C ASP A 58 5.57 15.75 -23.89
N GLY A 59 6.88 15.85 -23.61
CA GLY A 59 7.96 15.31 -24.43
C GLY A 59 8.48 16.31 -25.48
N ALA A 60 7.67 17.28 -25.92
CA ALA A 60 8.11 18.40 -26.73
C ALA A 60 8.55 19.59 -25.86
N ASN A 61 7.82 19.81 -24.76
CA ASN A 61 8.14 20.71 -23.68
C ASN A 61 8.48 19.91 -22.43
N MET A 62 9.62 20.21 -21.81
CA MET A 62 10.17 19.51 -20.63
C MET A 62 10.56 20.53 -19.54
N ASP A 63 9.69 21.51 -19.32
CA ASP A 63 9.87 22.62 -18.38
C ASP A 63 9.45 22.23 -16.95
N SER A 64 10.31 21.44 -16.30
CA SER A 64 10.15 21.08 -14.88
C SER A 64 10.14 22.30 -13.93
N GLY A 65 10.79 23.41 -14.32
CA GLY A 65 10.86 24.63 -13.52
C GLY A 65 9.53 25.38 -13.52
N GLY A 66 8.96 25.60 -14.71
CA GLY A 66 7.61 26.15 -14.89
C GLY A 66 6.55 25.25 -14.24
N TYR A 67 6.69 23.93 -14.38
CA TYR A 67 5.84 22.97 -13.67
C TYR A 67 5.85 23.23 -12.16
N LYS A 68 7.04 23.33 -11.54
CA LYS A 68 7.19 23.59 -10.10
C LYS A 68 6.58 24.92 -9.69
N ALA A 69 6.81 25.98 -10.47
CA ALA A 69 6.31 27.32 -10.19
C ALA A 69 4.78 27.42 -10.25
N ALA A 70 4.14 26.58 -11.06
CA ALA A 70 2.68 26.54 -11.20
C ALA A 70 1.95 25.82 -10.03
N LEU A 71 2.68 25.12 -9.16
CA LEU A 71 2.13 24.45 -7.96
C LEU A 71 1.91 25.46 -6.82
N VAL A 72 0.80 26.21 -6.90
CA VAL A 72 0.51 27.34 -6.01
C VAL A 72 -0.73 27.15 -5.11
N LYS A 73 -1.59 26.17 -5.39
CA LYS A 73 -2.81 25.97 -4.62
C LYS A 73 -2.53 25.09 -3.40
N TYR A 74 -2.95 25.56 -2.24
CA TYR A 74 -2.83 24.87 -0.97
C TYR A 74 -4.14 24.16 -0.63
N ILE A 75 -4.08 22.86 -0.35
CA ILE A 75 -5.20 22.11 0.18
C ILE A 75 -4.83 21.61 1.58
N THR A 76 -5.74 21.82 2.53
CA THR A 76 -5.60 21.35 3.90
C THR A 76 -5.90 19.86 3.99
N LEU A 77 -5.01 19.11 4.62
CA LEU A 77 -5.16 17.69 4.90
C LEU A 77 -5.11 17.45 6.40
N THR A 78 -6.12 16.78 6.94
CA THR A 78 -6.16 16.38 8.35
C THR A 78 -5.64 14.96 8.49
N LEU A 79 -4.53 14.80 9.20
CA LEU A 79 -3.88 13.52 9.45
C LEU A 79 -4.00 13.11 10.94
N PRO A 80 -3.90 11.82 11.27
CA PRO A 80 -3.68 11.38 12.64
C PRO A 80 -2.38 11.99 13.20
N GLY A 81 -2.44 12.52 14.42
CA GLY A 81 -1.30 13.22 15.03
C GLY A 81 -0.24 12.30 15.64
N ASN A 82 -0.49 10.99 15.65
CA ASN A 82 0.46 9.98 16.07
C ASN A 82 1.32 9.42 14.92
N LEU A 83 1.19 9.96 13.70
CA LEU A 83 2.01 9.54 12.56
C LEU A 83 3.46 10.01 12.72
N THR A 84 4.39 9.13 12.35
CA THR A 84 5.81 9.48 12.17
C THR A 84 5.98 10.47 11.01
N THR A 85 7.12 11.17 10.96
CA THR A 85 7.41 12.09 9.84
C THR A 85 7.36 11.39 8.49
N GLU A 86 7.89 10.16 8.38
CA GLU A 86 7.80 9.35 7.16
C GLU A 86 6.34 9.08 6.75
N GLU A 87 5.50 8.66 7.70
CA GLU A 87 4.09 8.38 7.42
C GLU A 87 3.31 9.64 7.00
N ARG A 88 3.64 10.80 7.58
CA ARG A 88 3.03 12.09 7.17
C ARG A 88 3.45 12.46 5.75
N ILE A 89 4.73 12.34 5.43
CA ILE A 89 5.28 12.58 4.08
C ILE A 89 4.57 11.69 3.06
N LYS A 90 4.52 10.37 3.32
CA LYS A 90 3.85 9.41 2.43
C LYS A 90 2.37 9.77 2.22
N SER A 91 1.67 10.08 3.31
CA SER A 91 0.24 10.46 3.25
C SER A 91 0.02 11.73 2.41
N VAL A 92 0.89 12.74 2.57
CA VAL A 92 0.83 13.97 1.76
C VAL A 92 1.11 13.67 0.30
N LEU A 93 2.17 12.93 -0.02
CA LEU A 93 2.52 12.60 -1.40
C LEU A 93 1.47 11.72 -2.08
N ASP A 94 0.87 10.76 -1.36
CA ASP A 94 -0.21 9.91 -1.86
C ASP A 94 -1.44 10.71 -2.25
N VAL A 95 -1.94 11.53 -1.32
CA VAL A 95 -3.14 12.36 -1.55
C VAL A 95 -2.87 13.37 -2.65
N ALA A 96 -1.71 14.02 -2.64
CA ALA A 96 -1.36 14.99 -3.65
C ALA A 96 -1.23 14.32 -5.03
N ALA A 97 -0.61 13.14 -5.11
CA ALA A 97 -0.45 12.39 -6.35
C ALA A 97 -1.80 11.97 -6.97
N ASP A 98 -2.74 11.52 -6.15
CA ASP A 98 -4.10 11.16 -6.59
C ASP A 98 -4.85 12.35 -7.19
N ASN A 99 -4.80 13.51 -6.52
CA ASN A 99 -5.47 14.71 -6.99
C ASN A 99 -4.90 15.19 -8.33
N GLU A 100 -3.61 14.95 -8.56
CA GLU A 100 -2.93 15.23 -9.83
C GLU A 100 -2.99 14.10 -10.84
N GLN A 101 -3.70 13.01 -10.52
CA GLN A 101 -3.87 11.84 -11.36
C GLN A 101 -2.54 11.23 -11.83
N PHE A 102 -1.51 11.28 -10.98
CA PHE A 102 -0.29 10.52 -11.25
C PHE A 102 -0.60 9.03 -11.20
N ASN A 103 0.00 8.27 -12.11
CA ASN A 103 -0.11 6.82 -12.07
C ASN A 103 0.66 6.28 -10.85
N ARG A 104 -0.08 5.64 -9.93
CA ARG A 104 0.44 5.09 -8.66
C ARG A 104 1.54 4.05 -8.85
N VAL A 105 1.53 3.33 -9.96
CA VAL A 105 2.59 2.36 -10.31
C VAL A 105 3.96 3.05 -10.42
N TYR A 106 3.98 4.33 -10.81
CA TYR A 106 5.20 5.09 -11.03
C TYR A 106 5.58 6.00 -9.87
N THR A 107 4.63 6.46 -9.05
CA THR A 107 4.93 7.37 -7.93
C THR A 107 5.70 6.67 -6.81
N ARG A 108 5.41 5.39 -6.56
CA ARG A 108 6.13 4.51 -5.60
C ARG A 108 6.36 5.15 -4.21
N THR A 109 5.43 5.99 -3.79
CA THR A 109 5.40 6.67 -2.48
C THR A 109 5.48 5.69 -1.31
N VAL A 110 4.93 4.48 -1.47
CA VAL A 110 5.00 3.39 -0.48
C VAL A 110 6.43 2.99 -0.16
N SER A 111 7.32 3.08 -1.15
CA SER A 111 8.72 2.68 -1.07
C SER A 111 9.62 3.81 -0.57
N THR A 112 9.14 5.06 -0.52
CA THR A 112 9.86 6.21 0.03
C THR A 112 10.34 5.91 1.46
N THR A 113 11.56 6.29 1.82
CA THR A 113 12.06 6.18 3.20
C THR A 113 12.47 7.54 3.73
N PHE A 114 12.43 7.70 5.06
CA PHE A 114 12.90 8.92 5.72
C PHE A 114 13.83 8.58 6.88
N GLU A 115 15.11 8.90 6.72
CA GLU A 115 16.12 8.62 7.73
C GLU A 115 17.03 9.84 7.90
N ASN A 116 17.20 10.31 9.14
CA ASN A 116 18.11 11.41 9.48
C ASN A 116 17.90 12.72 8.69
N GLY A 117 16.66 12.99 8.28
CA GLY A 117 16.31 14.15 7.46
C GLY A 117 16.51 13.95 5.96
N ILE A 118 16.87 12.75 5.51
CA ILE A 118 17.04 12.39 4.11
C ILE A 118 15.82 11.59 3.68
N ILE A 119 15.11 12.10 2.67
CA ILE A 119 14.08 11.35 1.96
C ILE A 119 14.74 10.60 0.81
N THR A 120 14.51 9.30 0.72
CA THR A 120 14.90 8.53 -0.46
C THR A 120 13.69 8.28 -1.34
N MET A 121 13.75 8.74 -2.59
CA MET A 121 12.78 8.49 -3.64
C MET A 121 13.33 7.47 -4.63
N HIS A 122 12.60 6.39 -4.84
CA HIS A 122 13.01 5.31 -5.74
C HIS A 122 12.59 5.58 -7.18
N SER A 123 13.40 5.10 -8.14
CA SER A 123 13.07 5.19 -9.55
C SER A 123 12.00 4.16 -9.95
N ALA A 124 11.09 4.54 -10.84
CA ALA A 124 10.29 3.60 -11.61
C ALA A 124 11.04 3.32 -12.93
N ASP A 125 12.07 2.49 -12.86
CA ASP A 125 12.88 2.18 -14.05
C ASP A 125 12.11 1.32 -15.06
N GLY A 126 12.52 1.42 -16.33
CA GLY A 126 12.07 0.51 -17.40
C GLY A 126 10.89 0.96 -18.26
N TRP A 127 10.33 2.16 -18.07
CA TRP A 127 9.25 2.68 -18.92
C TRP A 127 9.73 3.77 -19.89
N ALA A 128 9.34 3.68 -21.17
CA ALA A 128 9.69 4.64 -22.22
C ALA A 128 9.17 6.07 -21.97
N GLY A 129 8.27 6.27 -20.99
CA GLY A 129 7.77 7.58 -20.54
C GLY A 129 8.39 8.08 -19.24
N SER A 130 9.45 7.45 -18.73
CA SER A 130 10.06 7.81 -17.45
C SER A 130 10.52 9.27 -17.42
N SER A 131 11.12 9.79 -18.49
CA SER A 131 11.55 11.18 -18.59
C SER A 131 10.39 12.17 -18.45
N ILE A 132 9.29 11.94 -19.16
CA ILE A 132 8.07 12.75 -19.11
C ILE A 132 7.46 12.71 -17.71
N PHE A 133 7.36 11.53 -17.11
CA PHE A 133 6.88 11.37 -15.76
C PHE A 133 7.77 12.13 -14.75
N TYR A 134 9.10 11.99 -14.83
CA TYR A 134 10.02 12.66 -13.91
C TYR A 134 10.06 14.17 -14.07
N CYS A 135 9.81 14.69 -15.28
CA CYS A 135 9.67 16.12 -15.52
C CYS A 135 8.59 16.74 -14.63
N ARG A 136 7.50 16.00 -14.36
CA ARG A 136 6.40 16.42 -13.47
C ARG A 136 6.59 15.98 -12.03
N TRP A 137 6.94 14.72 -11.83
CA TRP A 137 6.94 14.08 -10.51
C TRP A 137 8.01 14.65 -9.58
N LYS A 138 9.23 14.89 -10.09
CA LYS A 138 10.31 15.42 -9.26
C LYS A 138 10.01 16.81 -8.69
N PRO A 139 9.67 17.84 -9.50
CA PRO A 139 9.32 19.15 -8.95
C PRO A 139 8.08 19.12 -8.07
N PHE A 140 7.12 18.24 -8.38
CA PHE A 140 5.94 18.03 -7.55
C PHE A 140 6.26 17.56 -6.13
N VAL A 141 7.07 16.51 -6.02
CA VAL A 141 7.54 15.97 -4.74
C VAL A 141 8.34 17.01 -4.00
N GLU A 142 9.32 17.65 -4.65
CA GLU A 142 10.14 18.69 -4.02
C GLU A 142 9.27 19.81 -3.44
N LYS A 143 8.30 20.32 -4.20
CA LYS A 143 7.39 21.38 -3.75
C LYS A 143 6.58 20.95 -2.53
N ASN A 144 6.03 19.74 -2.55
CA ASN A 144 5.25 19.20 -1.44
C ASN A 144 6.08 18.90 -0.20
N LEU A 145 7.39 18.72 -0.35
CA LEU A 145 8.30 18.44 0.77
C LEU A 145 8.88 19.70 1.41
N GLU A 146 8.84 20.87 0.74
CA GLU A 146 9.31 22.16 1.28
C GLU A 146 8.64 22.54 2.62
N GLN A 147 7.43 22.04 2.88
CA GLN A 147 6.71 22.29 4.13
C GLN A 147 7.20 21.47 5.34
N PHE A 148 8.02 20.43 5.11
CA PHE A 148 8.52 19.56 6.17
C PHE A 148 9.91 20.03 6.59
N SER A 149 9.98 20.80 7.68
CA SER A 149 11.23 21.33 8.23
C SER A 149 12.29 20.26 8.57
N GLU A 150 11.84 19.02 8.81
CA GLU A 150 12.68 17.87 9.11
C GLU A 150 13.41 17.33 7.87
N VAL A 151 12.94 17.67 6.66
CA VAL A 151 13.52 17.25 5.39
C VAL A 151 14.66 18.18 5.02
N LYS A 152 15.88 17.62 4.98
CA LYS A 152 17.12 18.32 4.65
C LYS A 152 17.58 18.03 3.22
N LYS A 153 17.27 16.84 2.71
CA LYS A 153 17.74 16.36 1.41
C LYS A 153 16.73 15.36 0.83
N ILE A 154 16.62 15.35 -0.50
CA ILE A 154 15.92 14.32 -1.26
C ILE A 154 16.96 13.61 -2.13
N GLU A 155 17.08 12.30 -1.96
CA GLU A 155 17.89 11.42 -2.80
C GLU A 155 17.00 10.73 -3.82
N TRP A 156 17.34 10.90 -5.10
CA TRP A 156 16.58 10.38 -6.22
C TRP A 156 17.31 9.19 -6.84
N GLY A 157 16.55 8.24 -7.39
CA GLY A 157 17.10 7.17 -8.23
C GLY A 157 17.91 6.15 -7.43
N LYS A 158 17.66 6.03 -6.13
CA LYS A 158 18.21 4.89 -5.39
C LYS A 158 17.46 3.65 -5.86
N GLU A 159 18.18 2.71 -6.45
CA GLU A 159 17.63 1.39 -6.74
C GLU A 159 17.08 0.79 -5.44
N PHE A 160 15.89 0.21 -5.50
CA PHE A 160 15.36 -0.59 -4.41
C PHE A 160 15.68 -2.06 -4.69
N GLU A 161 15.93 -2.81 -3.63
CA GLU A 161 15.97 -4.25 -3.74
C GLU A 161 14.55 -4.73 -4.07
N SER A 162 14.40 -5.22 -5.30
CA SER A 162 13.16 -5.80 -5.81
C SER A 162 13.38 -7.27 -6.08
N GLU A 163 12.42 -8.08 -5.69
CA GLU A 163 12.45 -9.53 -5.89
C GLU A 163 11.07 -9.97 -6.37
N LYS A 164 11.03 -10.72 -7.48
CA LYS A 164 9.88 -11.53 -7.86
C LYS A 164 10.17 -12.96 -7.45
N ALA A 165 9.34 -13.49 -6.58
CA ALA A 165 9.45 -14.85 -6.10
C ALA A 165 8.17 -15.62 -6.39
N MET A 166 8.28 -16.94 -6.50
CA MET A 166 7.14 -17.83 -6.46
C MET A 166 7.30 -18.78 -5.27
N GLY A 167 6.20 -19.12 -4.60
CA GLY A 167 6.26 -20.03 -3.47
C GLY A 167 4.91 -20.36 -2.87
N TYR A 168 4.94 -21.24 -1.87
CA TYR A 168 3.78 -21.56 -1.05
C TYR A 168 3.78 -20.66 0.18
N ILE A 169 2.73 -19.86 0.34
CA ILE A 169 2.53 -19.11 1.58
C ILE A 169 2.23 -20.14 2.68
N LYS A 170 2.99 -20.11 3.78
CA LYS A 170 2.82 -21.01 4.93
C LYS A 170 2.01 -20.36 6.03
N TYR A 171 2.25 -19.08 6.27
CA TYR A 171 1.63 -18.32 7.35
C TYR A 171 1.26 -16.93 6.86
N ILE A 172 0.10 -16.45 7.34
CA ILE A 172 -0.32 -15.05 7.27
C ILE A 172 -0.78 -14.68 8.67
N TYR A 173 -0.22 -13.61 9.23
CA TYR A 173 -0.52 -13.20 10.60
C TYR A 173 -0.37 -11.70 10.79
N GLU A 174 -0.90 -11.22 11.91
CA GLU A 174 -0.74 -9.84 12.34
C GLU A 174 0.11 -9.80 13.60
N LYS A 175 1.07 -8.88 13.66
CA LYS A 175 1.90 -8.61 14.84
C LYS A 175 2.17 -7.12 14.91
N ASP A 176 1.96 -6.52 16.08
CA ASP A 176 2.19 -5.08 16.30
C ASP A 176 1.46 -4.17 15.30
N LYS A 177 0.19 -4.53 14.97
CA LYS A 177 -0.66 -3.85 13.96
C LYS A 177 -0.10 -3.85 12.54
N LYS A 178 0.88 -4.70 12.26
CA LYS A 178 1.46 -4.94 10.94
C LYS A 178 1.11 -6.34 10.47
N ASN A 179 0.97 -6.47 9.16
CA ASN A 179 0.66 -7.73 8.51
C ASN A 179 1.95 -8.39 8.05
N TYR A 180 2.03 -9.70 8.15
CA TYR A 180 3.18 -10.49 7.74
C TYR A 180 2.74 -11.73 7.00
N LEU A 181 3.56 -12.16 6.04
CA LEU A 181 3.48 -13.50 5.47
C LEU A 181 4.82 -14.20 5.52
N SER A 182 4.76 -15.53 5.61
CA SER A 182 5.91 -16.41 5.44
C SER A 182 5.72 -17.26 4.20
N ILE A 183 6.75 -17.32 3.35
CA ILE A 183 6.73 -18.02 2.07
C ILE A 183 7.89 -19.00 1.96
N ASP A 184 7.58 -20.19 1.43
CA ASP A 184 8.50 -21.26 1.09
C ASP A 184 8.71 -21.25 -0.43
N TYR A 185 9.90 -20.87 -0.87
CA TYR A 185 10.18 -20.64 -2.29
C TYR A 185 10.16 -21.91 -3.12
N ILE A 186 9.69 -21.75 -4.35
CA ILE A 186 9.68 -22.80 -5.36
C ILE A 186 10.20 -22.26 -6.69
N GLN A 187 10.69 -23.18 -7.51
CA GLN A 187 10.97 -22.94 -8.91
C GLN A 187 9.83 -23.55 -9.73
N TRP A 188 9.22 -22.74 -10.58
CA TRP A 188 8.27 -23.20 -11.59
C TRP A 188 9.00 -23.35 -12.91
N LEU A 189 9.12 -24.59 -13.38
CA LEU A 189 9.87 -24.92 -14.58
C LEU A 189 8.93 -25.41 -15.67
N ASN A 190 9.16 -24.96 -16.90
CA ASN A 190 8.43 -25.48 -18.07
C ASN A 190 8.90 -26.90 -18.43
N LYS A 191 8.15 -27.59 -19.30
CA LYS A 191 8.45 -28.97 -19.72
C LYS A 191 9.90 -29.19 -20.15
N SER A 192 10.48 -28.27 -20.94
CA SER A 192 11.86 -28.42 -21.43
C SER A 192 12.89 -28.31 -20.30
N GLU A 193 12.68 -27.40 -19.35
CA GLU A 193 13.53 -27.21 -18.17
C GLU A 193 13.44 -28.41 -17.21
N CYS A 194 12.25 -28.99 -17.06
CA CYS A 194 12.04 -30.22 -16.29
C CYS A 194 12.78 -31.41 -16.92
N MET A 195 12.63 -31.61 -18.23
CA MET A 195 13.31 -32.69 -18.95
C MET A 195 14.83 -32.55 -18.90
N ALA A 196 15.36 -31.32 -18.97
CA ALA A 196 16.79 -31.06 -18.79
C ALA A 196 17.32 -31.48 -17.40
N LYS A 197 16.43 -31.61 -16.41
CA LYS A 197 16.72 -32.12 -15.07
C LYS A 197 16.32 -33.59 -14.87
N ASN A 198 15.92 -34.30 -15.93
CA ASN A 198 15.36 -35.66 -15.89
C ASN A 198 14.11 -35.78 -15.02
N ILE A 199 13.26 -34.76 -15.02
CA ILE A 199 12.00 -34.73 -14.26
C ILE A 199 10.83 -34.77 -15.26
N GLU A 200 9.89 -35.69 -15.02
CA GLU A 200 8.67 -35.78 -15.83
C GLU A 200 7.75 -34.58 -15.57
N ALA A 201 7.16 -34.05 -16.63
CA ALA A 201 6.28 -32.88 -16.58
C ALA A 201 4.96 -33.18 -17.35
N PRO A 202 4.10 -34.06 -16.81
CA PRO A 202 2.89 -34.51 -17.50
C PRO A 202 1.90 -33.35 -17.75
N GLY A 203 1.85 -32.37 -16.85
CA GLY A 203 1.07 -31.13 -17.00
C GLY A 203 1.77 -30.03 -17.80
N GLY A 204 2.93 -30.30 -18.42
CA GLY A 204 3.71 -29.30 -19.14
C GLY A 204 4.62 -28.42 -18.27
N PHE A 205 4.64 -28.65 -16.96
CA PHE A 205 5.52 -27.98 -16.00
C PHE A 205 5.88 -28.93 -14.84
N CYS A 206 6.87 -28.55 -14.03
CA CYS A 206 7.20 -29.16 -12.76
C CYS A 206 7.55 -28.07 -11.72
N ILE A 207 7.26 -28.35 -10.45
CA ILE A 207 7.54 -27.45 -9.33
C ILE A 207 8.64 -28.06 -8.49
N LEU A 208 9.73 -27.33 -8.28
CA LEU A 208 10.85 -27.77 -7.43
C LEU A 208 10.93 -26.88 -6.19
N ASN A 209 11.00 -27.51 -5.02
CA ASN A 209 11.41 -26.85 -3.78
C ASN A 209 12.84 -27.32 -3.45
N GLN A 210 13.83 -26.63 -3.99
CA GLN A 210 15.25 -26.98 -3.79
C GLN A 210 15.76 -26.55 -2.42
N THR A 211 15.21 -25.47 -1.87
CA THR A 211 15.62 -24.85 -0.62
C THR A 211 14.39 -24.66 0.26
N LYS A 212 14.33 -25.35 1.40
CA LYS A 212 13.23 -25.21 2.38
C LYS A 212 13.36 -23.93 3.22
N ASP A 213 13.82 -22.86 2.59
CA ASP A 213 14.09 -21.59 3.24
C ASP A 213 12.79 -20.80 3.30
N ILE A 214 12.16 -20.82 4.48
CA ILE A 214 10.97 -20.04 4.75
C ILE A 214 11.41 -18.62 5.11
N ARG A 215 11.09 -17.65 4.24
CA ARG A 215 11.33 -16.23 4.49
C ARG A 215 10.05 -15.56 4.94
N THR A 216 10.18 -14.59 5.83
CA THR A 216 9.07 -13.81 6.38
C THR A 216 9.23 -12.35 5.98
N PHE A 217 8.14 -11.76 5.52
CA PHE A 217 8.09 -10.38 5.05
C PHE A 217 6.93 -9.63 5.69
N GLU A 218 7.13 -8.34 5.97
CA GLU A 218 6.02 -7.43 6.26
C GLU A 218 5.20 -7.25 4.97
N ILE A 219 3.87 -7.24 5.07
CA ILE A 219 2.98 -6.98 3.95
C ILE A 219 2.66 -5.48 3.94
N SER A 220 2.85 -4.85 2.79
CA SER A 220 2.48 -3.45 2.58
C SER A 220 1.00 -3.21 2.90
N LYS A 221 0.68 -2.05 3.48
CA LYS A 221 -0.72 -1.63 3.69
C LYS A 221 -1.50 -1.50 2.37
N ASN A 222 -0.77 -1.24 1.27
CA ASN A 222 -1.31 -1.05 -0.07
C ASN A 222 -0.94 -2.24 -0.98
N VAL A 223 -0.82 -3.45 -0.42
CA VAL A 223 -0.54 -4.65 -1.20
C VAL A 223 -1.63 -4.87 -2.25
N GLU A 224 -1.24 -5.15 -3.49
CA GLU A 224 -2.15 -5.60 -4.54
C GLU A 224 -2.30 -7.12 -4.44
N ILE A 225 -3.53 -7.61 -4.39
CA ILE A 225 -3.80 -9.05 -4.26
C ILE A 225 -4.76 -9.48 -5.36
N ARG A 226 -4.33 -10.43 -6.19
CA ARG A 226 -5.10 -10.96 -7.32
C ARG A 226 -5.29 -12.47 -7.17
N MET A 227 -6.54 -12.92 -7.22
CA MET A 227 -6.90 -14.33 -7.23
C MET A 227 -7.27 -14.77 -8.65
N GLN A 228 -6.81 -15.95 -9.08
CA GLN A 228 -7.09 -16.45 -10.43
C GLN A 228 -8.34 -17.31 -10.46
N THR A 229 -8.55 -18.08 -9.39
CA THR A 229 -9.56 -19.15 -9.31
C THR A 229 -10.43 -19.06 -8.07
N LEU A 230 -10.58 -17.86 -7.49
CA LEU A 230 -11.45 -17.65 -6.34
C LEU A 230 -12.91 -17.92 -6.72
N SER A 231 -13.44 -19.05 -6.26
CA SER A 231 -14.84 -19.42 -6.49
C SER A 231 -15.78 -18.65 -5.56
N HIS A 232 -16.89 -18.18 -6.13
CA HIS A 232 -18.01 -17.53 -5.42
C HIS A 232 -19.20 -18.47 -5.19
N THR A 233 -19.16 -19.65 -5.79
CA THR A 233 -20.20 -20.67 -5.68
C THR A 233 -19.60 -22.04 -5.37
N VAL A 234 -20.45 -22.99 -4.97
CA VAL A 234 -20.02 -24.38 -4.76
C VAL A 234 -19.59 -25.02 -6.09
N ASP A 235 -20.23 -24.65 -7.20
CA ASP A 235 -20.03 -25.26 -8.52
C ASP A 235 -18.88 -24.63 -9.33
N GLY A 236 -18.10 -23.70 -8.76
CA GLY A 236 -16.89 -23.18 -9.40
C GLY A 236 -17.09 -21.95 -10.29
N ASN A 237 -17.89 -20.97 -9.88
CA ASN A 237 -17.95 -19.67 -10.57
C ASN A 237 -16.83 -18.75 -10.06
N TYR A 238 -15.82 -18.47 -10.88
CA TYR A 238 -14.69 -17.61 -10.53
C TYR A 238 -14.47 -16.50 -11.57
N ASN A 239 -13.88 -15.40 -11.11
CA ASN A 239 -13.46 -14.29 -11.96
C ASN A 239 -11.93 -14.33 -12.11
N TRP A 240 -11.44 -14.36 -13.35
CA TRP A 240 -10.00 -14.28 -13.63
C TRP A 240 -9.41 -12.96 -13.13
N ASN A 241 -8.25 -13.02 -12.48
CA ASN A 241 -7.54 -11.86 -11.94
C ASN A 241 -8.39 -10.99 -10.98
N GLU A 242 -9.25 -11.60 -10.17
CA GLU A 242 -10.07 -10.86 -9.20
C GLU A 242 -9.18 -10.16 -8.17
N GLU A 243 -9.24 -8.84 -8.14
CA GLU A 243 -8.58 -8.04 -7.11
C GLU A 243 -9.37 -8.10 -5.80
N ILE A 244 -8.68 -8.41 -4.70
CA ILE A 244 -9.26 -8.47 -3.36
C ILE A 244 -8.40 -7.70 -2.36
N ASN A 245 -9.02 -7.22 -1.28
CA ASN A 245 -8.27 -6.61 -0.19
C ASN A 245 -7.62 -7.66 0.72
N TYR A 246 -6.63 -7.22 1.50
CA TYR A 246 -5.90 -8.07 2.44
C TYR A 246 -6.79 -8.82 3.44
N GLN A 247 -7.85 -8.19 3.96
CA GLN A 247 -8.71 -8.84 4.95
C GLN A 247 -9.48 -10.02 4.34
N LYS A 248 -10.01 -9.86 3.12
CA LYS A 248 -10.65 -10.94 2.37
C LYS A 248 -9.65 -12.06 2.08
N PHE A 249 -8.45 -11.72 1.63
CA PHE A 249 -7.38 -12.69 1.36
C PHE A 249 -6.99 -13.50 2.61
N LYS A 250 -6.72 -12.82 3.73
CA LYS A 250 -6.39 -13.44 5.02
C LYS A 250 -7.49 -14.42 5.44
N ASN A 251 -8.76 -14.00 5.36
CA ASN A 251 -9.89 -14.86 5.71
C ASN A 251 -9.97 -16.11 4.83
N ILE A 252 -9.81 -15.99 3.52
CA ILE A 252 -9.81 -17.12 2.58
C ILE A 252 -8.66 -18.08 2.93
N PHE A 253 -7.45 -17.55 3.07
CA PHE A 253 -6.25 -18.34 3.35
C PHE A 253 -6.33 -19.08 4.69
N THR A 254 -6.87 -18.46 5.73
CA THR A 254 -6.99 -19.10 7.05
C THR A 254 -8.15 -20.09 7.14
N SER A 255 -9.19 -19.92 6.33
CA SER A 255 -10.40 -20.75 6.39
C SER A 255 -10.27 -22.05 5.59
N SER A 256 -9.32 -22.12 4.65
CA SER A 256 -9.12 -23.31 3.82
C SER A 256 -7.68 -23.81 3.88
N SER A 257 -7.51 -25.09 4.22
CA SER A 257 -6.20 -25.76 4.11
C SER A 257 -5.72 -25.89 2.66
N SER A 258 -6.62 -25.87 1.68
CA SER A 258 -6.24 -25.97 0.26
C SER A 258 -5.40 -24.80 -0.21
N GLN A 259 -5.63 -23.60 0.33
CA GLN A 259 -4.91 -22.39 -0.04
C GLN A 259 -3.41 -22.48 0.28
N LYS A 260 -3.01 -23.31 1.25
CA LYS A 260 -1.59 -23.56 1.57
C LYS A 260 -0.86 -24.40 0.53
N ASN A 261 -1.61 -25.07 -0.36
CA ASN A 261 -1.09 -25.94 -1.41
C ASN A 261 -1.14 -25.26 -2.79
N ILE A 262 -1.55 -24.00 -2.86
CA ILE A 262 -1.57 -23.21 -4.09
C ILE A 262 -0.29 -22.36 -4.14
N PRO A 263 0.42 -22.33 -5.27
CA PRO A 263 1.55 -21.44 -5.44
C PRO A 263 1.10 -19.99 -5.65
N TYR A 264 1.91 -19.05 -5.19
CA TYR A 264 1.68 -17.62 -5.38
C TYR A 264 2.92 -16.97 -5.97
N ASN A 265 2.72 -16.05 -6.91
CA ASN A 265 3.71 -15.07 -7.33
C ASN A 265 3.69 -13.90 -6.33
N ILE A 266 4.84 -13.58 -5.75
CA ILE A 266 4.99 -12.51 -4.77
C ILE A 266 5.95 -11.46 -5.32
N GLY A 267 5.50 -10.20 -5.33
CA GLY A 267 6.35 -9.04 -5.54
C GLY A 267 6.83 -8.50 -4.19
N ILE A 268 8.14 -8.44 -4.01
CA ILE A 268 8.79 -7.94 -2.80
C ILE A 268 9.60 -6.69 -3.17
N GLU A 269 9.40 -5.61 -2.41
CA GLU A 269 10.14 -4.36 -2.53
C GLU A 269 10.60 -3.91 -1.16
N ASN A 270 11.90 -3.63 -0.99
CA ASN A 270 12.48 -3.18 0.29
C ASN A 270 12.07 -4.08 1.47
N ASN A 271 12.15 -5.41 1.29
CA ASN A 271 11.72 -6.43 2.26
C ASN A 271 10.23 -6.38 2.67
N LYS A 272 9.38 -5.75 1.84
CA LYS A 272 7.92 -5.76 2.02
C LYS A 272 7.22 -6.37 0.82
N VAL A 273 6.17 -7.15 1.08
CA VAL A 273 5.31 -7.68 0.02
C VAL A 273 4.39 -6.57 -0.47
N VAL A 274 4.47 -6.29 -1.77
CA VAL A 274 3.65 -5.29 -2.46
C VAL A 274 2.66 -5.90 -3.44
N GLU A 275 2.89 -7.14 -3.88
CA GLU A 275 2.02 -7.87 -4.79
C GLU A 275 1.90 -9.34 -4.37
N ILE A 276 0.68 -9.88 -4.40
CA ILE A 276 0.38 -11.30 -4.19
C ILE A 276 -0.57 -11.74 -5.29
N THR A 277 -0.12 -12.62 -6.19
CA THR A 277 -0.95 -13.17 -7.25
C THR A 277 -1.01 -14.67 -7.14
N GLU A 278 -2.21 -15.23 -7.00
CA GLU A 278 -2.44 -16.67 -7.08
C GLU A 278 -1.92 -17.21 -8.42
N GLN A 279 -1.16 -18.31 -8.41
CA GLN A 279 -0.76 -18.99 -9.63
C GLN A 279 -1.82 -20.02 -10.01
N TYR A 280 -2.42 -19.85 -11.18
CA TYR A 280 -3.29 -20.87 -11.75
C TYR A 280 -2.49 -22.14 -12.04
N VAL A 281 -3.02 -23.28 -11.58
CA VAL A 281 -2.50 -24.62 -11.84
C VAL A 281 -3.56 -25.36 -12.66
N PRO A 282 -3.32 -25.66 -13.95
CA PRO A 282 -4.28 -26.32 -14.83
C PRO A 282 -4.71 -27.71 -14.39
#